data_AF-A0A935BAF5-F1
#
_entry.id   AF-A0A935BAF5-F1
#
_cell.length_a   1.000
_cell.length_b   1.000
_cell.length_c   1.000
_cell.angle_alpha   90.00
_cell.angle_beta   90.00
_cell.angle_gamma   90.00
#
_symmetry.space_group_name_H-M   'P 1'
#
loop_
_entity.id
_entity.type
_entity.pdbx_description
1 polymer ?
#
loop_
_entity_poly.entity_id
_entity_poly.type
_entity_poly.pdbx_seq_one_letter_code
_entity_poly.pdbx_strand_id
1 'polypeptide(L)'
;MDLLPRRYSRKVTAGHGLYLLIAPRGGKYWRYNYTFEGKRKTLALGVYPDVSAALAKRRHQQARNQLARGVDPMIRKRNLRLQHAA
;
A
#
# COMPACT_ATOMS: atom_id res chain seq x y z
N MET A 1 -24.33 14.57 -17.75
CA MET A 1 -24.26 13.17 -17.28
C MET A 1 -23.28 13.13 -16.10
N ASP A 2 -23.77 13.49 -14.92
CA ASP A 2 -22.99 13.49 -13.69
C ASP A 2 -22.68 12.06 -13.25
N LEU A 3 -21.41 11.66 -13.37
CA LEU A 3 -20.90 10.43 -12.79
C LEU A 3 -20.90 10.61 -11.27
N LEU A 4 -21.99 10.19 -10.61
CA LEU A 4 -22.09 10.19 -9.16
C LEU A 4 -20.79 9.62 -8.56
N PRO A 5 -20.11 10.35 -7.66
CA PRO A 5 -18.90 9.86 -7.02
C PRO A 5 -19.22 8.51 -6.37
N ARG A 6 -18.42 7.49 -6.70
CA ARG A 6 -18.62 6.13 -6.21
C ARG A 6 -18.67 6.19 -4.69
N ARG A 7 -19.84 5.97 -4.09
CA ARG A 7 -20.10 6.13 -2.64
C ARG A 7 -19.13 5.33 -1.76
N TYR A 8 -18.49 4.29 -2.31
CA TYR A 8 -17.58 3.40 -1.59
C TYR A 8 -16.22 3.26 -2.28
N SER A 9 -15.18 3.11 -1.45
CA SER A 9 -13.84 2.79 -1.94
C SER A 9 -13.82 1.41 -2.61
N ARG A 10 -13.12 1.30 -3.73
CA ARG A 10 -12.95 0.04 -4.46
C ARG A 10 -11.53 -0.49 -4.27
N LYS A 11 -11.39 -1.80 -4.09
CA LYS A 11 -10.09 -2.49 -4.07
C LYS A 11 -9.88 -3.21 -5.40
N VAL A 12 -8.73 -3.00 -6.02
CA VAL A 12 -8.26 -3.75 -7.20
C VAL A 12 -7.11 -4.64 -6.74
N THR A 13 -7.37 -5.93 -6.61
CA THR A 13 -6.42 -6.90 -6.08
C THR A 13 -5.36 -7.26 -7.12
N ALA A 14 -4.09 -7.24 -6.70
CA ALA A 14 -2.95 -7.65 -7.52
C ALA A 14 -2.31 -8.98 -7.04
N GLY A 15 -2.89 -9.61 -6.00
CA GLY A 15 -2.46 -10.89 -5.45
C GLY A 15 -1.61 -10.76 -4.17
N HIS A 16 -1.51 -11.86 -3.40
CA HIS A 16 -0.68 -11.95 -2.19
C HIS A 16 -0.83 -10.77 -1.21
N GLY A 17 -2.07 -10.31 -1.01
CA GLY A 17 -2.40 -9.18 -0.12
C GLY A 17 -2.12 -7.79 -0.70
N LEU A 18 -1.51 -7.65 -1.87
CA LEU A 18 -1.31 -6.37 -2.58
C LEU A 18 -2.58 -5.95 -3.31
N TYR A 19 -2.96 -4.68 -3.18
CA TYR A 19 -4.08 -4.10 -3.91
C TYR A 19 -3.93 -2.59 -4.10
N LEU A 20 -4.60 -2.07 -5.11
CA LEU A 20 -4.84 -0.64 -5.29
C LEU A 20 -6.19 -0.28 -4.67
N LEU A 21 -6.18 0.60 -3.68
CA LEU A 21 -7.38 1.18 -3.10
C LEU A 21 -7.74 2.46 -3.85
N ILE A 22 -8.89 2.47 -4.51
CA ILE A 22 -9.46 3.63 -5.20
C ILE A 22 -10.50 4.24 -4.26
N ALA A 23 -10.20 5.41 -3.72
CA ALA A 23 -11.11 6.15 -2.86
C ALA A 23 -12.27 6.78 -3.67
N PRO A 24 -13.43 7.04 -3.03
CA PRO A 24 -14.57 7.73 -3.65
C PRO A 24 -14.21 9.03 -4.36
N ARG A 25 -13.28 9.79 -3.76
CA ARG A 25 -12.79 11.09 -4.26
C ARG A 25 -11.66 10.98 -5.30
N GLY A 26 -11.42 9.78 -5.85
CA GLY A 26 -10.45 9.55 -6.92
C GLY A 26 -9.02 9.22 -6.49
N GLY A 27 -8.69 9.37 -5.20
CA GLY A 27 -7.36 9.02 -4.67
C GLY A 27 -7.06 7.52 -4.84
N LYS A 28 -5.85 7.18 -5.30
CA LYS A 28 -5.43 5.80 -5.59
C LYS A 28 -4.23 5.42 -4.74
N TYR A 29 -4.35 4.40 -3.91
CA TYR A 29 -3.34 4.04 -2.90
C TYR A 29 -2.91 2.58 -3.03
N TRP A 30 -1.61 2.33 -3.19
CA TRP A 30 -1.08 0.98 -3.08
C TRP A 30 -1.04 0.55 -1.63
N ARG A 31 -1.68 -0.57 -1.33
CA ARG A 31 -1.81 -1.14 0.01
C ARG A 31 -1.43 -2.61 0.01
N TYR A 32 -0.86 -3.07 1.11
CA TYR A 32 -0.51 -4.46 1.33
C TYR A 32 -1.05 -4.93 2.68
N ASN A 33 -1.97 -5.90 2.66
CA ASN A 33 -2.47 -6.57 3.86
C ASN A 33 -1.60 -7.78 4.17
N TYR A 34 -1.16 -7.89 5.42
CA TYR A 34 -0.34 -9.00 5.91
C TYR A 34 -0.65 -9.30 7.38
N THR A 35 -0.14 -10.41 7.88
CA THR A 35 -0.22 -10.79 9.29
C THR A 35 1.20 -10.87 9.84
N PHE A 36 1.41 -10.30 11.02
CA PHE A 36 2.66 -10.38 11.76
C PHE A 36 2.34 -10.53 13.24
N GLU A 37 2.96 -11.50 13.91
CA GLU A 37 2.70 -11.84 15.33
C GLU A 37 1.19 -12.00 15.63
N GLY A 38 0.48 -12.73 14.76
CA GLY A 38 -0.97 -12.97 14.92
C GLY A 38 -1.87 -11.75 14.62
N LYS A 39 -1.31 -10.57 14.35
CA LYS A 39 -2.07 -9.34 14.11
C LYS A 39 -2.14 -9.01 12.63
N ARG A 40 -3.35 -8.73 12.13
CA ARG A 40 -3.57 -8.24 10.75
C ARG A 40 -3.18 -6.77 10.65
N LYS A 41 -2.32 -6.45 9.69
CA LYS A 41 -1.78 -5.11 9.46
C LYS A 41 -1.93 -4.71 7.99
N THR A 42 -1.98 -3.40 7.75
CA THR A 42 -2.04 -2.83 6.38
C THR A 42 -0.87 -1.87 6.16
N LEU A 43 0.06 -2.24 5.29
CA LEU A 43 1.17 -1.40 4.87
C LEU A 43 0.75 -0.47 3.72
N ALA A 44 1.00 0.82 3.85
CA ALA A 44 0.94 1.74 2.71
C ALA A 44 2.19 1.53 1.86
N LEU A 45 2.05 1.29 0.55
CA LEU A 45 3.18 1.16 -0.36
C LEU A 45 3.39 2.40 -1.23
N GLY A 46 2.39 3.27 -1.35
CA GLY A 46 2.49 4.51 -2.13
C GLY A 46 1.15 5.06 -2.58
N VAL A 47 1.19 6.19 -3.27
CA VAL A 47 0.07 6.82 -3.96
C VAL A 47 0.32 6.71 -5.47
N TYR A 48 -0.70 6.42 -6.26
CA TYR A 48 -0.63 6.46 -7.72
C TYR A 48 -0.99 7.88 -8.20
N PRO A 49 -0.33 8.44 -9.23
CA PRO A 49 0.64 7.79 -10.13
C PRO A 49 2.11 7.81 -9.66
N ASP A 50 2.46 8.58 -8.62
CA ASP A 50 3.84 8.74 -8.12
C ASP A 50 4.55 7.41 -7.86
N VAL A 51 3.79 6.39 -7.44
CA VAL A 51 4.23 5.01 -7.34
C VAL A 51 3.55 4.20 -8.42
N SER A 52 4.33 3.82 -9.42
CA SER A 52 3.89 2.93 -10.49
C SER A 52 3.58 1.52 -9.96
N ALA A 53 2.81 0.74 -10.72
CA ALA A 53 2.52 -0.65 -10.38
C ALA A 53 3.80 -1.49 -10.23
N ALA A 54 4.82 -1.26 -11.07
CA ALA A 54 6.11 -1.94 -10.99
C ALA A 54 6.83 -1.60 -9.67
N LEU A 55 6.86 -0.32 -9.29
CA LEU A 55 7.47 0.10 -8.03
C LEU A 55 6.70 -0.42 -6.81
N ALA A 56 5.36 -0.44 -6.87
CA ALA A 56 4.53 -1.02 -5.82
C ALA A 56 4.82 -2.52 -5.64
N LYS A 57 4.96 -3.29 -6.72
CA LYS A 57 5.35 -4.71 -6.69
C LYS A 57 6.74 -4.91 -6.08
N ARG A 58 7.73 -4.07 -6.42
CA ARG A 58 9.06 -4.13 -5.80
C ARG A 58 9.01 -3.88 -4.29
N ARG A 59 8.29 -2.83 -3.86
CA ARG A 59 8.10 -2.52 -2.42
C ARG A 59 7.35 -3.63 -1.69
N HIS A 60 6.36 -4.25 -2.34
CA HIS A 60 5.65 -5.41 -1.81
C HIS A 60 6.59 -6.61 -1.61
N GLN A 61 7.43 -6.94 -2.59
CA GLN A 61 8.40 -8.02 -2.45
C GLN A 61 9.40 -7.75 -1.32
N GLN A 62 9.88 -6.51 -1.19
CA GLN A 62 10.75 -6.12 -0.06
C GLN A 62 10.06 -6.30 1.30
N ALA A 63 8.79 -5.94 1.42
CA ALA A 63 8.01 -6.15 2.64
C ALA A 63 7.84 -7.65 2.95
N ARG A 64 7.59 -8.49 1.92
CA ARG A 64 7.54 -9.95 2.09
C ARG A 64 8.87 -10.53 2.56
N ASN A 65 9.99 -10.04 2.02
CA ASN A 65 11.32 -10.47 2.44
C ASN A 65 11.62 -10.08 3.90
N GLN A 66 11.10 -8.93 4.37
CA GLN A 66 11.21 -8.53 5.78
C GLN A 66 10.38 -9.44 6.69
N LEU A 67 9.14 -9.73 6.31
CA LEU A 67 8.28 -10.67 7.04
C LEU A 67 8.90 -12.07 7.14
N ALA A 68 9.52 -12.55 6.06
CA ALA A 68 10.23 -13.83 6.05
C ALA A 68 11.43 -13.88 7.02
N ARG A 69 11.98 -12.71 7.38
CA ARG A 69 13.06 -12.56 8.38
C ARG A 69 12.53 -12.24 9.78
N GLY A 70 11.22 -12.30 10.00
CA GLY A 70 10.61 -11.95 11.28
C GLY A 70 10.63 -10.45 11.58
N VAL A 71 10.77 -9.59 10.56
CA VAL A 71 10.80 -8.12 10.74
C VAL A 71 9.49 -7.51 10.26
N ASP A 72 8.86 -6.68 11.10
CA ASP A 72 7.67 -5.93 10.74
C ASP A 72 8.01 -4.84 9.69
N PRO A 73 7.46 -4.92 8.46
CA PRO A 73 7.74 -3.95 7.39
C PRO A 73 7.16 -2.55 7.64
N MET A 74 6.24 -2.40 8.60
CA MET A 74 5.65 -1.10 8.96
C MET A 74 6.65 -0.19 9.69
N ILE A 75 7.58 -0.75 10.46
CA ILE A 75 8.53 0.04 11.27
C ILE A 75 9.56 0.75 10.38
N ARG A 76 9.95 0.15 9.25
CA ARG A 76 11.01 0.69 8.38
C ARG A 76 10.55 1.85 7.49
N LYS A 77 9.24 2.07 7.33
CA LYS A 77 8.70 3.13 6.47
C LYS A 77 8.71 4.52 7.12
N ARG A 78 8.97 4.62 8.43
CA ARG A 78 9.00 5.93 9.12
C ARG A 78 10.19 6.81 8.70
N ASN A 79 11.28 6.21 8.21
CA ASN A 79 12.52 6.95 7.92
C ASN A 79 12.58 7.65 6.56
N LEU A 80 11.70 7.32 5.59
CA LEU A 80 11.76 7.93 4.25
C LEU A 80 10.83 9.15 4.08
N ARG A 81 9.90 9.37 5.02
CA ARG A 81 8.93 10.47 4.94
C ARG A 81 9.49 11.79 5.49
N LEU A 82 10.57 11.74 6.26
CA LEU A 82 11.23 12.90 6.88
C LEU A 82 12.22 13.61 5.94
N GLN A 83 12.60 13.01 4.81
CA GLN A 83 13.60 13.61 3.90
C GLN A 83 13.02 14.56 2.83
N HIS A 84 11.70 14.69 2.73
CA HIS A 84 11.04 15.60 1.75
C HIS A 84 10.26 16.74 2.43
N ALA A 85 10.53 17.01 3.71
CA ALA A 85 9.91 18.09 4.47
C ALA A 85 10.95 19.10 5.02
N ALA A 86 12.05 19.30 4.29
CA ALA A 86 13.03 20.35 4.52
C ALA A 86 13.13 21.21 3.25
#